data_AF-A0A7Y5QGP2-F1
#
_entry.id   AF-A0A7Y5QGP2-F1
#
_cell.length_a   1.000
_cell.length_b   1.000
_cell.length_c   1.000
_cell.angle_alpha   90.00
_cell.angle_beta   90.00
_cell.angle_gamma   90.00
#
_symmetry.space_group_name_H-M   'P 1'
#
loop_
_entity.id
_entity.type
_entity.pdbx_description
1 polymer ?
#
loop_
_entity_poly.entity_id
_entity_poly.type
_entity_poly.pdbx_seq_one_letter_code
_entity_poly.pdbx_strand_id
1 'polypeptide(L)' 'MTDRERLYTAEEFEQFIRTPENRARRLELIEGEIVERAMPTEEHGG' A
#
# COMPACT_ATOMS: atom_id res chain seq x y z
N MET A 1 -3.89 23.29 4.51
CA MET A 1 -5.06 22.77 3.76
C MET A 1 -5.24 21.34 4.20
N THR A 2 -6.38 21.02 4.81
CA THR A 2 -6.69 19.69 5.34
C THR A 2 -6.81 18.74 4.15
N ASP A 3 -5.80 17.90 3.96
CA ASP A 3 -5.84 16.82 2.98
C ASP A 3 -6.99 15.90 3.41
N ARG A 4 -8.09 15.95 2.67
CA ARG A 4 -9.18 14.99 2.86
C ARG A 4 -8.60 13.67 2.38
N GLU A 5 -8.17 12.84 3.32
CA GLU A 5 -7.71 11.47 3.09
C GLU A 5 -8.70 10.79 2.15
N ARG A 6 -8.38 10.77 0.85
CA ARG A 6 -9.19 10.06 -0.12
C ARG A 6 -8.92 8.60 0.13
N LEU A 7 -9.91 7.93 0.67
CA LEU A 7 -9.93 6.48 0.79
C LEU A 7 -10.00 5.89 -0.61
N TYR A 8 -8.93 5.20 -1.01
CA TYR A 8 -8.85 4.44 -2.24
C TYR A 8 -9.83 3.27 -2.20
N THR A 9 -10.52 3.05 -3.30
CA THR A 9 -11.30 1.83 -3.53
C THR A 9 -10.39 0.68 -3.95
N ALA A 10 -10.91 -0.55 -3.87
CA ALA A 10 -10.20 -1.73 -4.38
C ALA A 10 -9.84 -1.60 -5.87
N GLU A 11 -10.74 -1.03 -6.68
CA GLU A 11 -10.52 -0.84 -8.12
C GLU A 11 -9.41 0.18 -8.42
N GLU A 12 -9.33 1.25 -7.63
CA GLU A 12 -8.25 2.24 -7.73
C GLU A 12 -6.91 1.65 -7.28
N PHE A 13 -6.92 0.85 -6.20
CA PHE A 13 -5.73 0.13 -5.73
C PHE A 13 -5.22 -0.86 -6.79
N GLU A 14 -6.10 -1.64 -7.41
CA GLU A 14 -5.72 -2.56 -8.48
C GLU A 14 -5.04 -1.86 -9.65
N GLN A 15 -5.52 -0.67 -10.03
CA GLN A 15 -4.87 0.13 -11.07
C GLN A 15 -3.53 0.67 -10.59
N PHE A 16 -3.44 1.08 -9.32
CA PHE A 16 -2.23 1.62 -8.71
C PHE A 16 -1.08 0.60 -8.67
N ILE A 17 -1.34 -0.65 -8.28
CA ILE A 17 -0.30 -1.69 -8.19
C ILE A 17 0.13 -2.25 -9.56
N ARG A 18 -0.64 -2.00 -10.62
CA ARG A 18 -0.32 -2.42 -11.99
C ARG A 18 0.73 -1.52 -12.66
N THR A 19 1.02 -0.36 -12.09
CA THR A 19 2.08 0.51 -12.64
C THR A 19 3.45 -0.16 -12.47
N PRO A 20 4.36 0.00 -13.45
CA PRO A 20 5.68 -0.63 -13.38
C PRO A 20 6.48 -0.20 -12.15
N GLU A 21 6.28 1.02 -11.66
CA GLU A 21 6.93 1.58 -10.46
C GLU A 21 6.45 0.90 -9.18
N ASN A 22 5.16 0.56 -9.10
CA ASN A 22 4.57 -0.08 -7.93
C ASN A 22 4.63 -1.61 -7.99
N ARG A 23 4.87 -2.19 -9.15
CA ARG A 23 4.93 -3.65 -9.35
C ARG A 23 6.02 -4.33 -8.53
N ALA A 24 7.11 -3.62 -8.21
CA ALA A 24 8.19 -4.11 -7.36
C ALA A 24 7.95 -3.85 -5.86
N ARG A 25 6.91 -3.08 -5.50
CA ARG A 25 6.59 -2.68 -4.12
C ARG A 25 5.54 -3.63 -3.55
N ARG A 26 5.66 -3.99 -2.27
CA ARG A 26 4.64 -4.75 -1.56
C ARG A 26 3.64 -3.78 -0.95
N LEU A 27 2.63 -3.43 -1.72
CA LEU A 27 1.58 -2.52 -1.31
C LEU A 27 0.32 -3.30 -0.89
N GLU A 28 -0.40 -2.78 0.09
CA GLU A 28 -1.69 -3.28 0.54
C GLU A 28 -2.69 -2.14 0.69
N LEU A 29 -3.98 -2.44 0.56
CA LEU A 29 -5.07 -1.52 0.81
C LEU A 29 -5.71 -1.84 2.17
N ILE A 30 -5.61 -0.92 3.14
CA ILE A 30 -6.14 -1.08 4.50
C ILE A 30 -7.07 0.10 4.79
N GLU A 31 -8.36 -0.16 5.00
CA GLU A 31 -9.38 0.86 5.26
C GLU A 31 -9.47 2.01 4.23
N GLY A 32 -8.97 1.77 3.02
CA GLY A 32 -8.89 2.79 1.96
C GLY A 32 -7.54 3.49 1.87
N GLU A 33 -6.57 3.11 2.69
CA GLU A 33 -5.21 3.63 2.61
C GLU A 33 -4.29 2.62 1.93
N ILE A 34 -3.44 3.10 1.02
CA ILE A 34 -2.42 2.28 0.37
C ILE A 34 -1.16 2.32 1.22
N VAL A 35 -0.83 1.20 1.85
CA VAL A 35 0.29 1.06 2.78
C VAL A 35 1.36 0.17 2.16
N GLU A 36 2.63 0.56 2.30
CA GLU A 36 3.74 -0.31 1.90
C GLU A 36 4.14 -1.22 3.06
N ARG A 37 4.02 -2.53 2.87
CA ARG A 37 4.67 -3.50 3.75
C ARG A 37 6.15 -3.47 3.46
N ALA A 38 6.90 -2.76 4.29
CA ALA A 38 8.31 -3.08 4.49
C ALA A 38 8.38 -4.57 4.86
N MET A 39 9.31 -5.31 4.25
CA MET A 39 9.60 -6.70 4.59
C MET A 39 9.66 -6.83 6.12
N PRO A 40 9.18 -7.93 6.73
CA PRO A 40 9.39 -8.13 8.16
C PRO A 40 10.90 -8.08 8.39
N THR A 41 11.40 -7.00 8.99
CA THR A 41 12.71 -7.03 9.61
C THR A 41 12.64 -8.16 10.62
N GLU A 42 13.48 -9.16 10.43
CA GLU A 42 13.64 -10.31 11.30
C GLU A 42 13.92 -9.84 12.73
N GLU A 43 12.87 -9.59 13.53
CA GLU A 43 13.01 -9.18 14.93
C GLU A 43 12.10 -10.02 15.82
N HIS A 44 11.75 -11.26 15.46
CA HIS A 44 11.14 -12.20 16.42
C HIS A 44 11.53 -13.65 16.10
N GLY A 45 12.66 -14.09 16.61
CA GLY A 45 13.06 -15.49 16.57
C GLY A 45 14.48 -15.73 17.08
N GLY A 46 14.72 -15.53 18.38
CA GLY A 46 15.97 -15.89 19.05
C GLY A 46 16.08 -15.30 20.44
#